data_AF-A0A9E2EFS3-F1
#
_entry.id   AF-A0A9E2EFS3-F1
#
_cell.length_a   1.000
_cell.length_b   1.000
_cell.length_c   1.000
_cell.angle_alpha   90.00
_cell.angle_beta   90.00
_cell.angle_gamma   90.00
#
_symmetry.space_group_name_H-M   'P 1'
#
loop_
_entity.id
_entity.type
_entity.pdbx_description
1 polymer ?
#
loop_
_entity_poly.entity_id
_entity_poly.type
_entity_poly.pdbx_seq_one_letter_code
_entity_poly.pdbx_strand_id
1 'polypeptide(L)'
;MNRNDPSSFAGQLSAASERPPPVFVGSDVYRRRAYGFNHPLNIVRHSAVVDLLQMLGWLNDDQFRESEPASVAQLIDFHDRAYVRALQYANSTGSVVPSSRQRYQIGTFENPLFPGLFERATMTVGGSILAAELAAEGPVAFHPSGGTHHGRPDRASGFCYLNDPVFAILKLLELGRERVLYIDLDAHHGDGVEDAFYEEQRVTTLSIHEQNRWPYSGTRSHPHAGAYNFSVPQQFNDTEFEFLMQHAVLPMAAADDVDALVICCGADCLSGDPLSHMQLSNVALWDAVMQLIDLGRATVVLGGGGYNPWTVTRYWSGLWGRIAGKELPDKLSAEASAFMRQMECDLIDEEDIDEQWLTTIADTPYPGPVRDEIRSLVDIARAQR
;
A
#
# COMPACT_ATOMS: atom_id res chain seq x y z
N MET A 1 -27.34 29.99 -14.90
CA MET A 1 -25.99 29.66 -15.43
C MET A 1 -25.67 28.26 -14.94
N ASN A 2 -25.54 27.32 -15.89
CA ASN A 2 -25.52 25.88 -15.66
C ASN A 2 -24.23 25.46 -14.93
N ARG A 3 -24.34 24.69 -13.83
CA ARG A 3 -23.22 24.16 -13.02
C ARG A 3 -22.89 22.69 -13.34
N ASN A 4 -23.05 22.26 -14.59
CA ASN A 4 -22.78 20.88 -15.02
C ASN A 4 -21.98 20.89 -16.33
N ASP A 5 -20.77 21.46 -16.29
CA ASP A 5 -19.81 21.37 -17.41
C ASP A 5 -18.52 20.70 -16.91
N PRO A 6 -18.24 19.45 -17.33
CA PRO A 6 -17.01 18.71 -16.98
C PRO A 6 -15.73 19.31 -17.56
N SER A 7 -15.82 20.32 -18.45
CA SER A 7 -14.67 20.88 -19.17
C SER A 7 -13.87 21.95 -18.41
N SER A 8 -14.21 22.26 -17.16
CA SER A 8 -13.54 23.33 -16.38
C SER A 8 -12.30 22.91 -15.57
N PHE A 9 -11.91 21.63 -15.57
CA PHE A 9 -10.70 21.15 -14.87
C PHE A 9 -9.38 21.37 -15.62
N ALA A 10 -9.40 21.88 -16.86
CA ALA A 10 -8.20 22.04 -17.70
C ALA A 10 -7.48 23.39 -17.55
N GLY A 11 -7.79 24.17 -16.51
CA GLY A 11 -7.48 25.60 -16.49
C GLY A 11 -6.75 26.11 -15.24
N GLN A 12 -5.82 25.35 -14.64
CA GLN A 12 -4.87 25.89 -13.66
C GLN A 12 -3.68 24.93 -13.38
N LEU A 13 -2.99 24.47 -14.43
CA LEU A 13 -1.61 23.99 -14.26
C LEU A 13 -0.69 25.20 -14.07
N SER A 14 -0.75 25.78 -12.87
CA SER A 14 0.26 26.69 -12.34
C SER A 14 1.62 26.01 -12.45
N ALA A 15 2.64 26.74 -12.92
CA ALA A 15 4.00 26.26 -13.11
C ALA A 15 4.44 25.35 -11.96
N ALA A 16 4.65 24.07 -12.27
CA ALA A 16 5.16 23.11 -11.30
C ALA A 16 6.50 23.66 -10.78
N SER A 17 6.54 24.09 -9.52
CA SER A 17 7.82 24.20 -8.83
C SER A 17 8.46 22.81 -8.96
N GLU A 18 9.66 22.72 -9.53
CA GLU A 18 10.38 21.45 -9.66
C GLU A 18 10.37 20.76 -8.29
N ARG A 19 9.63 19.66 -8.17
CA ARG A 19 9.59 18.90 -6.93
C ARG A 19 10.98 18.35 -6.66
N PRO A 20 11.40 18.26 -5.38
CA PRO A 20 12.62 17.55 -5.05
C PRO A 20 12.59 16.12 -5.60
N PRO A 21 13.75 15.53 -5.96
CA PRO A 21 13.82 14.15 -6.41
C PRO A 21 13.13 13.20 -5.42
N PRO A 22 12.38 12.19 -5.89
CA PRO A 22 11.70 11.26 -5.01
C PRO A 22 12.70 10.41 -4.24
N VAL A 23 12.26 9.90 -3.09
CA VAL A 23 13.06 9.09 -2.17
C VAL A 23 12.43 7.71 -2.00
N PHE A 24 13.29 6.69 -1.99
CA PHE A 24 12.94 5.31 -1.73
C PHE A 24 13.39 4.95 -0.33
N VAL A 25 12.45 4.61 0.55
CA VAL A 25 12.73 4.21 1.93
C VAL A 25 12.82 2.69 2.00
N GLY A 26 13.87 2.16 2.65
CA GLY A 26 14.08 0.71 2.77
C GLY A 26 14.97 0.32 3.93
N SER A 27 15.24 -0.99 4.07
CA SER A 27 16.19 -1.55 5.02
C SER A 27 16.56 -2.97 4.62
N ASP A 28 17.80 -3.38 4.91
CA ASP A 28 18.26 -4.75 4.66
C ASP A 28 17.62 -5.79 5.59
N VAL A 29 16.92 -5.39 6.65
CA VAL A 29 16.18 -6.34 7.50
C VAL A 29 15.18 -7.17 6.69
N TYR A 30 14.64 -6.61 5.61
CA TYR A 30 13.65 -7.27 4.76
C TYR A 30 14.24 -8.35 3.85
N ARG A 31 15.57 -8.39 3.68
CA ARG A 31 16.27 -9.49 2.98
C ARG A 31 16.26 -10.79 3.78
N ARG A 32 16.11 -10.70 5.11
CA ARG A 32 15.95 -11.87 5.97
C ARG A 32 14.57 -12.49 5.70
N ARG A 33 14.54 -13.79 5.40
CA ARG A 33 13.27 -14.53 5.27
C ARG A 33 12.46 -14.36 6.56
N ALA A 34 11.18 -14.09 6.37
CA ALA A 34 10.20 -13.94 7.43
C ALA A 34 9.05 -14.90 7.15
N TYR A 35 8.26 -15.18 8.19
CA TYR A 35 7.19 -16.18 8.16
C TYR A 35 7.71 -17.62 7.95
N GLY A 36 6.90 -18.59 8.37
CA GLY A 36 7.23 -20.02 8.29
C GLY A 36 6.81 -20.64 6.96
N PHE A 37 7.20 -21.90 6.75
CA PHE A 37 6.76 -22.73 5.63
C PHE A 37 5.22 -22.72 5.50
N ASN A 38 4.69 -22.66 4.26
CA ASN A 38 3.26 -22.55 3.92
C ASN A 38 2.54 -21.24 4.30
N HIS A 39 3.22 -20.20 4.77
CA HIS A 39 2.59 -18.90 4.99
C HIS A 39 2.63 -18.06 3.69
N PRO A 40 1.54 -17.39 3.26
CA PRO A 40 1.51 -16.60 2.01
C PRO A 40 2.62 -15.55 1.87
N LEU A 41 3.08 -14.99 3.00
CA LEU A 41 4.20 -14.04 3.05
C LEU A 41 5.60 -14.66 3.13
N ASN A 42 5.75 -15.99 3.03
CA ASN A 42 7.05 -16.67 2.93
C ASN A 42 7.60 -16.61 1.49
N ILE A 43 7.56 -15.42 0.89
CA ILE A 43 8.06 -15.12 -0.45
C ILE A 43 9.06 -13.96 -0.40
N VAL A 44 9.90 -13.82 -1.42
CA VAL A 44 10.70 -12.61 -1.61
C VAL A 44 9.80 -11.47 -2.12
N ARG A 45 9.96 -10.28 -1.55
CA ARG A 45 9.16 -9.09 -1.90
C ARG A 45 10.04 -7.84 -2.01
N HIS A 46 10.30 -7.19 -0.88
CA HIS A 46 11.04 -5.92 -0.84
C HIS A 46 12.48 -6.04 -1.35
N SER A 47 13.18 -7.11 -0.97
CA SER A 47 14.55 -7.36 -1.46
C SER A 47 14.56 -7.56 -2.97
N ALA A 48 13.56 -8.26 -3.51
CA ALA A 48 13.47 -8.49 -4.95
C ALA A 48 13.21 -7.21 -5.74
N VAL A 49 12.41 -6.29 -5.18
CA VAL A 49 12.25 -4.94 -5.75
C VAL A 49 13.57 -4.19 -5.77
N VAL A 50 14.30 -4.14 -4.65
CA VAL A 50 15.59 -3.43 -4.58
C VAL A 50 16.58 -4.02 -5.58
N ASP A 51 16.68 -5.35 -5.65
CA ASP A 51 17.61 -6.03 -6.56
C ASP A 51 17.23 -5.79 -8.03
N LEU A 52 15.93 -5.85 -8.38
CA LEU A 52 15.47 -5.54 -9.75
C LEU A 52 15.71 -4.07 -10.10
N LEU A 53 15.46 -3.14 -9.19
CA LEU A 53 15.72 -1.71 -9.42
C LEU A 53 17.21 -1.42 -9.65
N GLN A 54 18.10 -2.14 -8.95
CA GLN A 54 19.55 -2.05 -9.17
C GLN A 54 19.94 -2.61 -10.54
N MET A 55 19.40 -3.77 -10.94
CA MET A 55 19.62 -4.35 -12.28
C MET A 55 19.14 -3.43 -13.41
N LEU A 56 18.07 -2.66 -13.18
CA LEU A 56 17.54 -1.68 -14.12
C LEU A 56 18.28 -0.33 -14.09
N GLY A 57 19.15 -0.10 -13.11
CA GLY A 57 19.82 1.20 -12.89
C GLY A 57 18.84 2.32 -12.49
N TRP A 58 17.76 1.96 -11.79
CA TRP A 58 16.66 2.86 -11.43
C TRP A 58 16.73 3.39 -10.01
N LEU A 59 17.57 2.80 -9.16
CA LEU A 59 17.75 3.20 -7.77
C LEU A 59 19.22 3.46 -7.49
N ASN A 60 19.52 4.70 -7.08
CA ASN A 60 20.86 5.14 -6.72
C ASN A 60 20.91 5.51 -5.23
N ASP A 61 22.11 5.55 -4.66
CA ASP A 61 22.34 5.86 -3.24
C ASP A 61 21.71 7.20 -2.81
N ASP A 62 21.74 8.22 -3.68
CA ASP A 62 21.16 9.54 -3.41
C ASP A 62 19.63 9.52 -3.24
N GLN A 63 18.96 8.50 -3.79
CA GLN A 63 17.51 8.33 -3.70
C GLN A 63 17.12 7.36 -2.59
N PHE A 64 18.02 6.49 -2.14
CA PHE A 64 17.74 5.53 -1.08
C PHE A 64 17.87 6.17 0.31
N ARG A 65 16.92 5.88 1.19
CA ARG A 65 16.96 6.27 2.60
C ARG A 65 16.77 5.02 3.45
N GLU A 66 17.79 4.71 4.24
CA GLU A 66 17.68 3.62 5.21
C GLU A 66 16.76 4.04 6.35
N SER A 67 15.81 3.17 6.68
CA SER A 67 14.91 3.32 7.81
C SER A 67 15.60 2.88 9.10
N GLU A 68 15.19 3.50 10.20
CA GLU A 68 15.57 3.11 11.56
C GLU A 68 14.36 2.50 12.27
N PRO A 69 14.53 1.57 13.22
CA PRO A 69 13.42 0.97 13.93
C PRO A 69 12.71 2.01 14.82
N ALA A 70 11.37 2.04 14.76
CA ALA A 70 10.57 2.87 15.64
C ALA A 70 10.81 2.50 17.11
N SER A 71 11.02 3.52 17.94
CA SER A 71 11.20 3.36 19.38
C SER A 71 9.90 2.91 20.04
N VAL A 72 10.00 2.23 21.19
CA VAL A 72 8.81 1.87 21.99
C VAL A 72 7.98 3.10 22.35
N ALA A 73 8.62 4.26 22.55
CA ALA A 73 7.91 5.50 22.84
C ALA A 73 7.02 5.94 21.67
N GLN A 74 7.51 5.84 20.43
CA GLN A 74 6.70 6.10 19.24
C GLN A 74 5.60 5.06 19.09
N LEU A 75 5.91 3.76 19.24
CA LEU A 75 4.90 2.70 19.03
C LEU A 75 3.67 2.85 19.93
N ILE A 76 3.83 3.38 21.14
CA ILE A 76 2.72 3.56 22.09
C ILE A 76 1.88 4.81 21.84
N ASP A 77 2.18 5.60 20.81
CA ASP A 77 1.31 6.71 20.37
C ASP A 77 0.01 6.17 19.73
N PHE A 78 0.04 4.94 19.22
CA PHE A 78 -1.15 4.23 18.72
C PHE A 78 -1.36 2.86 19.37
N HIS A 79 -0.31 2.06 19.52
CA HIS A 79 -0.46 0.71 20.04
C HIS A 79 -0.51 0.66 21.56
N ASP A 80 -1.30 -0.26 22.10
CA ASP A 80 -1.35 -0.53 23.53
C ASP A 80 0.04 -0.93 24.04
N ARG A 81 0.50 -0.24 25.10
CA ARG A 81 1.79 -0.55 25.74
C ARG A 81 1.93 -2.02 26.15
N ALA A 82 0.83 -2.64 26.57
CA ALA A 82 0.81 -4.04 26.95
C ALA A 82 0.98 -4.98 25.74
N TYR A 83 0.40 -4.60 24.59
CA TYR A 83 0.57 -5.32 23.33
C TYR A 83 2.01 -5.24 22.82
N VAL A 84 2.59 -4.03 22.77
CA VAL A 84 3.99 -3.83 22.35
C VAL A 84 4.94 -4.65 23.22
N ARG A 85 4.74 -4.66 24.55
CA ARG A 85 5.54 -5.49 25.48
C ARG A 85 5.38 -6.99 25.22
N ALA A 86 4.16 -7.45 24.92
CA ALA A 86 3.92 -8.86 24.61
C ALA A 86 4.64 -9.27 23.31
N LEU A 87 4.64 -8.41 22.30
CA LEU A 87 5.35 -8.63 21.05
C LEU A 87 6.88 -8.66 21.24
N GLN A 88 7.42 -7.70 22.01
CA GLN A 88 8.83 -7.69 22.39
C GLN A 88 9.24 -8.95 23.16
N TYR A 89 8.42 -9.35 24.14
CA TYR A 89 8.66 -10.54 24.92
C TYR A 89 8.69 -11.78 24.02
N ALA A 90 7.66 -11.96 23.18
CA ALA A 90 7.56 -13.09 22.26
C ALA A 90 8.78 -13.17 21.31
N ASN A 91 9.22 -12.03 20.77
CA ASN A 91 10.41 -11.97 19.93
C ASN A 91 11.69 -12.34 20.70
N SER A 92 11.86 -11.82 21.92
CA SER A 92 13.05 -12.08 22.74
C SER A 92 13.18 -13.52 23.24
N THR A 93 12.05 -14.18 23.52
CA THR A 93 12.04 -15.55 24.04
C THR A 93 11.84 -16.61 22.96
N GLY A 94 11.52 -16.21 21.72
CA GLY A 94 11.14 -17.12 20.65
C GLY A 94 9.88 -17.93 20.95
N SER A 95 9.04 -17.49 21.90
CA SER A 95 7.86 -18.23 22.36
C SER A 95 6.71 -17.32 22.77
N VAL A 96 5.48 -17.75 22.53
CA VAL A 96 4.27 -17.00 22.93
C VAL A 96 3.54 -17.73 24.05
N VAL A 97 3.32 -17.03 25.16
CA VAL A 97 2.49 -17.53 26.27
C VAL A 97 1.04 -17.71 25.77
N PRO A 98 0.33 -18.81 26.12
CA PRO A 98 -1.02 -19.07 25.61
C PRO A 98 -2.02 -17.93 25.81
N SER A 99 -1.99 -17.27 26.98
CA SER A 99 -2.84 -16.11 27.26
C SER A 99 -2.51 -14.91 26.37
N SER A 100 -1.23 -14.64 26.12
CA SER A 100 -0.78 -13.60 25.19
C SER A 100 -1.19 -13.92 23.75
N ARG A 101 -1.08 -15.18 23.31
CA ARG A 101 -1.56 -15.61 21.99
C ARG A 101 -3.05 -15.34 21.83
N GLN A 102 -3.86 -15.70 22.82
CA GLN A 102 -5.31 -15.47 22.76
C GLN A 102 -5.67 -13.98 22.79
N ARG A 103 -5.01 -13.18 23.63
CA ARG A 103 -5.33 -11.75 23.80
C ARG A 103 -4.85 -10.88 22.64
N TYR A 104 -3.62 -11.11 22.20
CA TYR A 104 -2.89 -10.26 21.27
C TYR A 104 -2.78 -10.86 19.87
N GLN A 105 -3.29 -12.08 19.68
CA GLN A 105 -3.24 -12.82 18.41
C GLN A 105 -1.82 -13.07 17.89
N ILE A 106 -0.80 -13.09 18.75
CA ILE A 106 0.59 -13.36 18.36
C ILE A 106 0.86 -14.87 18.35
N GLY A 107 1.56 -15.37 17.33
CA GLY A 107 1.90 -16.79 17.19
C GLY A 107 0.70 -17.67 16.86
N THR A 108 -0.33 -17.11 16.22
CA THR A 108 -1.42 -17.88 15.60
C THR A 108 -0.99 -18.36 14.20
N PHE A 109 -1.86 -19.11 13.51
CA PHE A 109 -1.60 -19.48 12.12
C PHE A 109 -1.59 -18.25 11.19
N GLU A 110 -2.54 -17.33 11.41
CA GLU A 110 -2.60 -16.06 10.71
C GLU A 110 -1.41 -15.18 11.07
N ASN A 111 -1.06 -15.01 12.35
CA ASN A 111 0.01 -14.11 12.77
C ASN A 111 1.13 -14.90 13.46
N PRO A 112 1.95 -15.67 12.72
CA PRO A 112 2.95 -16.57 13.30
C PRO A 112 4.16 -15.83 13.88
N LEU A 113 4.69 -16.33 14.99
CA LEU A 113 5.97 -15.85 15.51
C LEU A 113 7.12 -16.41 14.65
N PHE A 114 8.06 -15.55 14.25
CA PHE A 114 9.29 -15.92 13.56
C PHE A 114 10.50 -15.12 14.09
N PRO A 115 11.73 -15.61 13.90
CA PRO A 115 12.93 -14.88 14.32
C PRO A 115 13.04 -13.50 13.67
N GLY A 116 13.23 -12.45 14.47
CA GLY A 116 13.37 -11.07 13.97
C GLY A 116 12.05 -10.36 13.67
N LEU A 117 10.90 -10.93 14.06
CA LEU A 117 9.58 -10.33 13.87
C LEU A 117 9.49 -8.90 14.41
N PHE A 118 9.91 -8.67 15.66
CA PHE A 118 9.79 -7.34 16.26
C PHE A 118 10.72 -6.32 15.60
N GLU A 119 11.95 -6.72 15.27
CA GLU A 119 12.91 -5.89 14.52
C GLU A 119 12.32 -5.48 13.16
N ARG A 120 11.79 -6.45 12.40
CA ARG A 120 11.17 -6.20 11.10
C ARG A 120 9.95 -5.27 11.21
N ALA A 121 9.03 -5.54 12.15
CA ALA A 121 7.81 -4.74 12.30
C ALA A 121 8.11 -3.31 12.76
N THR A 122 9.07 -3.12 13.67
CA THR A 122 9.46 -1.77 14.12
C THR A 122 10.22 -1.00 13.04
N MET A 123 11.00 -1.69 12.21
CA MET A 123 11.61 -1.09 11.02
C MET A 123 10.54 -0.59 10.04
N THR A 124 9.47 -1.36 9.83
CA THR A 124 8.36 -0.95 8.97
C THR A 124 7.69 0.32 9.50
N VAL A 125 7.41 0.41 10.80
CA VAL A 125 6.85 1.65 11.38
C VAL A 125 7.80 2.83 11.22
N GLY A 126 9.09 2.64 11.54
CA GLY A 126 10.06 3.72 11.45
C GLY A 126 10.31 4.21 10.02
N GLY A 127 10.27 3.31 9.03
CA GLY A 127 10.32 3.66 7.61
C GLY A 127 9.13 4.51 7.16
N SER A 128 7.92 4.21 7.63
CA SER A 128 6.73 5.02 7.29
C SER A 128 6.70 6.37 8.01
N ILE A 129 7.26 6.45 9.22
CA ILE A 129 7.52 7.74 9.90
C ILE A 129 8.53 8.58 9.09
N LEU A 130 9.66 7.99 8.69
CA LEU A 130 10.66 8.67 7.88
C LEU A 130 10.10 9.11 6.53
N ALA A 131 9.28 8.28 5.89
CA ALA A 131 8.62 8.61 4.63
C ALA A 131 7.69 9.83 4.79
N ALA A 132 6.93 9.92 5.90
CA ALA A 132 6.10 11.08 6.21
C ALA A 132 6.91 12.35 6.46
N GLU A 133 8.03 12.25 7.19
CA GLU A 133 8.96 13.36 7.40
C GLU A 133 9.51 13.90 6.08
N LEU A 134 10.01 13.01 5.21
CA LEU A 134 10.52 13.38 3.90
C LEU A 134 9.42 13.95 3.01
N ALA A 135 8.23 13.34 2.98
CA ALA A 135 7.10 13.84 2.19
C ALA A 135 6.65 15.24 2.60
N ALA A 136 6.73 15.57 3.89
CA ALA A 136 6.42 16.91 4.37
C ALA A 136 7.41 17.98 3.89
N GLU A 137 8.64 17.61 3.54
CA GLU A 137 9.67 18.49 2.99
C GLU A 137 9.53 18.71 1.47
N GLY A 138 8.69 17.93 0.79
CA GLY A 138 8.39 18.10 -0.64
C GLY A 138 8.62 16.90 -1.58
N PRO A 139 9.64 16.03 -1.42
CA PRO A 139 9.77 14.86 -2.29
C PRO A 139 8.60 13.89 -2.12
N VAL A 140 8.29 13.10 -3.15
CA VAL A 140 7.46 11.91 -2.98
C VAL A 140 8.30 10.85 -2.27
N ALA A 141 7.79 10.30 -1.17
CA ALA A 141 8.46 9.24 -0.43
C ALA A 141 7.76 7.89 -0.69
N PHE A 142 8.49 6.93 -1.27
CA PHE A 142 8.01 5.57 -1.49
C PHE A 142 8.63 4.61 -0.49
N HIS A 143 7.81 3.99 0.35
CA HIS A 143 8.20 2.97 1.32
C HIS A 143 7.46 1.65 1.02
N PRO A 144 7.95 0.82 0.08
CA PRO A 144 7.27 -0.41 -0.33
C PRO A 144 7.21 -1.49 0.75
N SER A 145 7.91 -1.29 1.87
CA SER A 145 7.86 -2.22 3.01
C SER A 145 6.79 -1.89 4.05
N GLY A 146 6.12 -0.74 3.89
CA GLY A 146 4.94 -0.35 4.66
C GLY A 146 3.63 -0.88 4.09
N GLY A 147 2.52 -0.34 4.59
CA GLY A 147 1.17 -0.72 4.17
C GLY A 147 0.53 -1.81 5.03
N THR A 148 0.98 -1.98 6.28
CA THR A 148 0.44 -2.98 7.22
C THR A 148 -0.92 -2.56 7.83
N HIS A 149 -1.90 -2.32 6.95
CA HIS A 149 -3.16 -1.64 7.24
C HIS A 149 -4.14 -2.39 8.17
N HIS A 150 -3.94 -3.68 8.44
CA HIS A 150 -4.80 -4.46 9.34
C HIS A 150 -4.40 -4.38 10.81
N GLY A 151 -3.20 -3.87 11.10
CA GLY A 151 -2.67 -3.85 12.47
C GLY A 151 -3.63 -3.13 13.41
N ARG A 152 -3.96 -3.76 14.55
CA ARG A 152 -4.90 -3.20 15.53
C ARG A 152 -4.13 -2.53 16.67
N PRO A 153 -4.76 -1.61 17.43
CA PRO A 153 -4.08 -0.98 18.58
C PRO A 153 -3.54 -2.02 19.56
N ASP A 154 -4.28 -3.11 19.76
CA ASP A 154 -4.09 -4.03 20.87
C ASP A 154 -3.89 -5.50 20.45
N ARG A 155 -3.68 -5.80 19.17
CA ARG A 155 -3.46 -7.17 18.67
C ARG A 155 -2.93 -7.17 17.23
N ALA A 156 -2.31 -8.27 16.84
CA ALA A 156 -2.03 -8.56 15.43
C ALA A 156 -3.33 -8.94 14.70
N SER A 157 -3.37 -8.71 13.39
CA SER A 157 -4.50 -9.08 12.52
C SER A 157 -4.03 -9.12 11.07
N GLY A 158 -4.40 -10.14 10.31
CA GLY A 158 -4.13 -10.20 8.86
C GLY A 158 -2.66 -10.01 8.50
N PHE A 159 -1.77 -10.73 9.19
CA PHE A 159 -0.32 -10.64 9.00
C PHE A 159 0.32 -9.32 9.50
N CYS A 160 -0.48 -8.36 9.97
CA CYS A 160 -0.02 -7.06 10.42
C CYS A 160 0.12 -7.03 11.95
N TYR A 161 1.33 -6.80 12.45
CA TYR A 161 1.64 -6.70 13.89
C TYR A 161 1.65 -5.27 14.39
N LEU A 162 2.15 -4.34 13.59
CA LEU A 162 2.11 -2.91 13.87
C LEU A 162 1.45 -2.25 12.66
N ASN A 163 0.79 -1.10 12.83
CA ASN A 163 0.06 -0.43 11.75
C ASN A 163 0.86 0.79 11.27
N ASP A 164 1.79 0.59 10.33
CA ASP A 164 2.65 1.67 9.85
C ASP A 164 1.93 2.81 9.09
N PRO A 165 0.83 2.58 8.34
CA PRO A 165 0.06 3.67 7.77
C PRO A 165 -0.46 4.67 8.81
N VAL A 166 -0.93 4.18 9.97
CA VAL A 166 -1.38 5.05 11.07
C VAL A 166 -0.25 5.97 11.52
N PHE A 167 0.98 5.47 11.63
CA PHE A 167 2.12 6.30 12.04
C PHE A 167 2.54 7.31 10.97
N ALA A 168 2.45 6.98 9.67
CA ALA A 168 2.67 7.95 8.61
C ALA A 168 1.67 9.11 8.70
N ILE A 169 0.38 8.79 8.91
CA ILE A 169 -0.68 9.80 9.05
C ILE A 169 -0.48 10.64 10.31
N LEU A 170 -0.23 10.02 11.47
CA LEU A 170 0.05 10.74 12.72
C LEU A 170 1.25 11.67 12.59
N LYS A 171 2.32 11.23 11.91
CA LYS A 171 3.51 12.06 11.68
C LYS A 171 3.21 13.24 10.76
N LEU A 172 2.43 13.06 9.69
CA LEU A 172 2.00 14.19 8.84
C LEU A 172 1.18 15.21 9.63
N LEU A 173 0.25 14.76 10.47
CA LEU A 173 -0.54 15.64 11.35
C LEU A 173 0.35 16.37 12.37
N GLU A 174 1.34 15.69 12.95
CA GLU A 174 2.33 16.29 13.86
C GLU A 174 3.16 17.38 13.16
N LEU A 175 3.51 17.17 11.89
CA LEU A 175 4.24 18.11 11.04
C LEU A 175 3.36 19.25 10.48
N GLY A 176 2.11 19.36 10.94
CA GLY A 176 1.23 20.48 10.66
C GLY A 176 0.38 20.34 9.41
N ARG A 177 0.23 19.13 8.85
CA ARG A 177 -0.80 18.86 7.83
C ARG A 177 -2.17 18.86 8.50
N GLU A 178 -3.11 19.61 7.94
CA GLU A 178 -4.43 19.81 8.55
C GLU A 178 -5.45 18.76 8.08
N ARG A 179 -5.28 18.20 6.88
CA ARG A 179 -6.22 17.25 6.27
C ARG A 179 -5.47 16.19 5.45
N VAL A 180 -5.37 15.00 6.03
CA VAL A 180 -4.72 13.85 5.39
C VAL A 180 -5.80 12.96 4.75
N LEU A 181 -5.61 12.63 3.47
CA LEU A 181 -6.40 11.58 2.80
C LEU A 181 -5.57 10.30 2.70
N TYR A 182 -6.05 9.25 3.38
CA TYR A 182 -5.54 7.90 3.23
C TYR A 182 -6.29 7.19 2.10
N ILE A 183 -5.56 6.67 1.11
CA ILE A 183 -6.11 5.98 -0.05
C ILE A 183 -5.55 4.56 -0.05
N ASP A 184 -6.43 3.58 0.07
CA ASP A 184 -6.09 2.17 0.11
C ASP A 184 -6.51 1.48 -1.19
N LEU A 185 -5.51 1.02 -1.95
CA LEU A 185 -5.67 0.32 -3.22
C LEU A 185 -5.38 -1.19 -3.10
N ASP A 186 -5.18 -1.68 -1.87
CA ASP A 186 -5.08 -3.12 -1.57
C ASP A 186 -6.42 -3.83 -1.80
N ALA A 187 -6.39 -5.11 -2.21
CA ALA A 187 -7.61 -5.87 -2.45
C ALA A 187 -8.43 -6.12 -1.18
N HIS A 188 -7.83 -6.00 0.00
CA HIS A 188 -8.48 -6.15 1.30
C HIS A 188 -8.81 -4.77 1.89
N HIS A 189 -9.93 -4.70 2.61
CA HIS A 189 -10.32 -3.46 3.26
C HIS A 189 -9.28 -3.03 4.31
N GLY A 190 -8.81 -1.78 4.24
CA GLY A 190 -7.90 -1.12 5.19
C GLY A 190 -8.52 -0.83 6.57
N ASP A 191 -9.09 -1.86 7.18
CA ASP A 191 -9.92 -1.82 8.39
C ASP A 191 -9.20 -1.28 9.63
N GLY A 192 -7.91 -1.57 9.80
CA GLY A 192 -7.12 -1.08 10.91
C GLY A 192 -6.90 0.43 10.84
N VAL A 193 -6.72 0.98 9.63
CA VAL A 193 -6.53 2.42 9.41
C VAL A 193 -7.86 3.16 9.53
N GLU A 194 -8.94 2.63 8.95
CA GLU A 194 -10.29 3.17 9.12
C GLU A 194 -10.68 3.27 10.60
N ASP A 195 -10.55 2.18 11.35
CA ASP A 195 -10.92 2.16 12.77
C ASP A 195 -10.03 3.09 13.61
N ALA A 196 -8.76 3.30 13.23
CA ALA A 196 -7.85 4.20 13.94
C ALA A 196 -8.26 5.67 13.86
N PHE A 197 -8.92 6.07 12.76
CA PHE A 197 -9.27 7.47 12.48
C PHE A 197 -10.76 7.74 12.40
N TYR A 198 -11.62 6.78 12.74
CA TYR A 198 -13.08 6.90 12.69
C TYR A 198 -13.63 8.15 13.42
N GLU A 199 -12.97 8.59 14.49
CA GLU A 199 -13.35 9.78 15.26
C GLU A 199 -12.47 11.02 14.97
N GLU A 200 -11.48 10.92 14.08
CA GLU A 200 -10.54 12.00 13.75
C GLU A 200 -10.94 12.73 12.46
N GLN A 201 -11.54 13.90 12.62
CA GLN A 201 -12.08 14.68 11.50
C GLN A 201 -11.01 15.23 10.55
N ARG A 202 -9.74 15.24 10.93
CA ARG A 202 -8.63 15.65 10.06
C ARG A 202 -8.20 14.56 9.08
N VAL A 203 -8.70 13.34 9.22
CA VAL A 203 -8.31 12.21 8.37
C VAL A 203 -9.54 11.70 7.63
N THR A 204 -9.40 11.56 6.31
CA THR A 204 -10.36 10.82 5.49
C THR A 204 -9.72 9.51 5.09
N THR A 205 -10.43 8.39 5.27
CA THR A 205 -10.02 7.08 4.75
C THR A 205 -10.85 6.72 3.54
N LEU A 206 -10.18 6.26 2.49
CA LEU A 206 -10.79 5.77 1.27
C LEU A 206 -10.20 4.42 0.93
N SER A 207 -11.03 3.39 0.76
CA SER A 207 -10.56 2.06 0.36
C SER A 207 -11.35 1.53 -0.83
N ILE A 208 -10.65 1.01 -1.84
CA ILE A 208 -11.23 0.20 -2.92
C ILE A 208 -10.79 -1.24 -2.68
N HIS A 209 -11.72 -2.14 -2.38
CA HIS A 209 -11.40 -3.51 -1.98
C HIS A 209 -12.44 -4.52 -2.45
N GLU A 210 -12.06 -5.78 -2.59
CA GLU A 210 -12.96 -6.84 -3.05
C GLU A 210 -14.08 -7.12 -2.04
N GLN A 211 -15.32 -7.14 -2.53
CA GLN A 211 -16.48 -7.48 -1.72
C GLN A 211 -16.47 -8.93 -1.26
N ASN A 212 -16.97 -9.17 -0.04
CA ASN A 212 -17.00 -10.51 0.58
C ASN A 212 -15.61 -11.17 0.72
N ARG A 213 -14.53 -10.39 0.66
CA ARG A 213 -13.18 -10.81 1.02
C ARG A 213 -12.95 -10.55 2.50
N TRP A 214 -12.06 -11.32 3.14
CA TRP A 214 -11.56 -10.97 4.47
C TRP A 214 -11.03 -9.52 4.44
N PRO A 215 -11.14 -8.70 5.50
CA PRO A 215 -11.69 -8.95 6.83
C PRO A 215 -13.23 -8.96 6.93
N TYR A 216 -13.96 -8.95 5.80
CA TYR A 216 -15.42 -8.91 5.73
C TYR A 216 -16.04 -7.62 6.32
N SER A 217 -15.30 -6.53 6.27
CA SER A 217 -15.74 -5.16 6.64
C SER A 217 -15.69 -4.25 5.41
N GLY A 218 -15.83 -2.92 5.57
CA GLY A 218 -15.82 -1.99 4.44
C GLY A 218 -17.06 -2.09 3.53
N THR A 219 -18.13 -2.76 3.97
CA THR A 219 -19.31 -3.02 3.13
C THR A 219 -20.14 -1.77 2.80
N ARG A 220 -19.85 -0.63 3.46
CA ARG A 220 -20.45 0.67 3.20
C ARG A 220 -19.55 1.81 3.68
N SER A 221 -19.73 2.98 3.11
CA SER A 221 -19.13 4.22 3.59
C SER A 221 -19.78 4.74 4.87
N HIS A 222 -19.00 5.45 5.68
CA HIS A 222 -19.42 6.24 6.84
C HIS A 222 -18.92 7.69 6.69
N PRO A 223 -19.54 8.53 5.83
CA PRO A 223 -19.04 9.87 5.51
C PRO A 223 -18.94 10.81 6.72
N HIS A 224 -19.82 10.64 7.72
CA HIS A 224 -19.76 11.39 8.98
C HIS A 224 -18.49 11.12 9.82
N ALA A 225 -17.84 9.99 9.55
CA ALA A 225 -16.59 9.56 10.16
C ALA A 225 -15.40 9.71 9.19
N GLY A 226 -15.58 10.36 8.03
CA GLY A 226 -14.53 10.49 7.03
C GLY A 226 -14.17 9.19 6.32
N ALA A 227 -15.00 8.14 6.39
CA ALA A 227 -14.70 6.83 5.82
C ALA A 227 -15.50 6.56 4.54
N TYR A 228 -14.81 6.27 3.44
CA TYR A 228 -15.39 6.02 2.11
C TYR A 228 -14.93 4.67 1.57
N ASN A 229 -15.88 3.74 1.44
CA ASN A 229 -15.59 2.36 1.07
C ASN A 229 -16.23 1.98 -0.25
N PHE A 230 -15.40 1.58 -1.20
CA PHE A 230 -15.77 1.09 -2.51
C PHE A 230 -15.57 -0.42 -2.54
N SER A 231 -16.58 -1.15 -2.08
CA SER A 231 -16.60 -2.61 -2.13
C SER A 231 -16.90 -3.08 -3.55
N VAL A 232 -15.88 -3.60 -4.25
CA VAL A 232 -15.93 -3.93 -5.67
C VAL A 232 -16.12 -5.43 -5.91
N PRO A 233 -16.83 -5.84 -6.96
CA PRO A 233 -17.00 -7.24 -7.34
C PRO A 233 -15.69 -7.92 -7.72
N GLN A 234 -15.70 -9.25 -7.72
CA GLN A 234 -14.64 -10.04 -8.36
C GLN A 234 -14.52 -9.66 -9.85
N GLN A 235 -13.34 -9.94 -10.42
CA GLN A 235 -12.98 -9.59 -11.80
C GLN A 235 -13.07 -8.07 -12.06
N PHE A 236 -12.91 -7.28 -11.00
CA PHE A 236 -12.76 -5.83 -11.12
C PHE A 236 -11.55 -5.51 -11.99
N ASN A 237 -11.80 -4.79 -13.07
CA ASN A 237 -10.87 -4.64 -14.19
C ASN A 237 -10.39 -3.19 -14.35
N ASP A 238 -9.41 -2.96 -15.21
CA ASP A 238 -8.74 -1.65 -15.36
C ASP A 238 -9.72 -0.52 -15.71
N THR A 239 -10.71 -0.80 -16.56
CA THR A 239 -11.68 0.22 -16.99
C THR A 239 -12.62 0.61 -15.84
N GLU A 240 -12.97 -0.33 -14.96
CA GLU A 240 -13.76 -0.05 -13.77
C GLU A 240 -12.95 0.70 -12.71
N PHE A 241 -11.68 0.33 -12.54
CA PHE A 241 -10.75 1.03 -11.67
C PHE A 241 -10.56 2.48 -12.09
N GLU A 242 -10.24 2.70 -13.37
CA GLU A 242 -10.12 4.05 -13.92
C GLU A 242 -11.42 4.85 -13.72
N PHE A 243 -12.57 4.23 -13.95
CA PHE A 243 -13.87 4.88 -13.73
C PHE A 243 -14.06 5.33 -12.26
N LEU A 244 -13.75 4.49 -11.27
CA LEU A 244 -13.79 4.88 -9.85
C LEU A 244 -12.77 5.97 -9.54
N MET A 245 -11.55 5.87 -10.07
CA MET A 245 -10.52 6.88 -9.88
C MET A 245 -10.98 8.25 -10.37
N GLN A 246 -11.46 8.33 -11.62
CA GLN A 246 -11.87 9.60 -12.24
C GLN A 246 -13.12 10.21 -11.60
N HIS A 247 -14.06 9.39 -11.16
CA HIS A 247 -15.37 9.88 -10.74
C HIS A 247 -15.59 9.91 -9.23
N ALA A 248 -14.74 9.26 -8.45
CA ALA A 248 -14.78 9.26 -7.01
C ALA A 248 -13.42 9.66 -6.38
N VAL A 249 -12.35 8.89 -6.60
CA VAL A 249 -11.11 9.06 -5.81
C VAL A 249 -10.41 10.39 -6.10
N LEU A 250 -10.08 10.68 -7.37
CA LEU A 250 -9.37 11.91 -7.75
C LEU A 250 -10.15 13.16 -7.36
N PRO A 251 -11.49 13.25 -7.55
CA PRO A 251 -12.26 14.36 -7.01
C PRO A 251 -12.18 14.56 -5.49
N MET A 252 -11.92 13.52 -4.68
CA MET A 252 -11.69 13.68 -3.23
C MET A 252 -10.29 14.16 -2.94
N ALA A 253 -9.29 13.56 -3.59
CA ALA A 253 -7.89 13.93 -3.42
C ALA A 253 -7.59 15.36 -3.92
N ALA A 254 -8.34 15.83 -4.92
CA ALA A 254 -8.22 17.17 -5.47
C ALA A 254 -8.94 18.25 -4.64
N ALA A 255 -9.68 17.89 -3.59
CA ALA A 255 -10.36 18.87 -2.75
C ALA A 255 -9.35 19.87 -2.14
N ASP A 256 -9.73 21.16 -2.09
CA ASP A 256 -8.82 22.24 -1.72
C ASP A 256 -8.26 22.08 -0.30
N ASP A 257 -9.04 21.47 0.59
CA ASP A 257 -8.68 21.27 1.98
C ASP A 257 -7.72 20.10 2.19
N VAL A 258 -7.61 19.13 1.28
CA VAL A 258 -6.65 18.00 1.40
C VAL A 258 -5.23 18.50 1.15
N ASP A 259 -4.34 18.39 2.13
CA ASP A 259 -2.97 18.91 2.04
C ASP A 259 -1.88 17.81 2.11
N ALA A 260 -2.26 16.57 2.42
CA ALA A 260 -1.38 15.41 2.35
C ALA A 260 -2.10 14.11 1.94
N LEU A 261 -1.35 13.21 1.31
CA LEU A 261 -1.80 11.90 0.85
C LEU A 261 -0.93 10.80 1.47
N VAL A 262 -1.57 9.72 1.92
CA VAL A 262 -0.92 8.45 2.23
C VAL A 262 -1.58 7.37 1.39
N ILE A 263 -0.84 6.76 0.47
CA ILE A 263 -1.38 5.83 -0.52
C ILE A 263 -0.84 4.43 -0.25
N CYS A 264 -1.70 3.49 0.13
CA CYS A 264 -1.37 2.08 0.25
C CYS A 264 -1.51 1.40 -1.12
N CYS A 265 -0.42 0.83 -1.61
CA CYS A 265 -0.31 0.19 -2.91
C CYS A 265 -0.08 -1.31 -2.73
N GLY A 266 -1.05 -1.99 -2.13
CA GLY A 266 -1.10 -3.46 -2.11
C GLY A 266 -1.08 -4.02 -3.53
N ALA A 267 -0.32 -5.09 -3.74
CA ALA A 267 -0.18 -5.74 -5.04
C ALA A 267 -1.15 -6.90 -5.25
N ASP A 268 -1.94 -7.23 -4.23
CA ASP A 268 -2.85 -8.37 -4.26
C ASP A 268 -4.12 -8.14 -5.07
N CYS A 269 -4.39 -6.90 -5.48
CA CYS A 269 -5.45 -6.56 -6.44
C CYS A 269 -5.07 -6.85 -7.91
N LEU A 270 -3.79 -7.18 -8.16
CA LEU A 270 -3.30 -7.53 -9.49
C LEU A 270 -3.81 -8.89 -9.95
N SER A 271 -4.07 -8.98 -11.25
CA SER A 271 -4.33 -10.27 -11.88
C SER A 271 -3.16 -11.24 -11.63
N GLY A 272 -3.47 -12.44 -11.14
CA GLY A 272 -2.47 -13.48 -10.84
C GLY A 272 -1.99 -13.53 -9.39
N ASP A 273 -2.46 -12.62 -8.53
CA ASP A 273 -2.28 -12.81 -7.09
C ASP A 273 -3.24 -13.90 -6.55
N PRO A 274 -2.78 -14.83 -5.71
CA PRO A 274 -3.61 -15.94 -5.24
C PRO A 274 -4.65 -15.55 -4.17
N LEU A 275 -4.57 -14.36 -3.56
CA LEU A 275 -5.43 -14.00 -2.42
C LEU A 275 -6.62 -13.09 -2.77
N SER A 276 -6.71 -12.59 -4.00
CA SER A 276 -7.89 -11.90 -4.53
C SER A 276 -8.36 -12.49 -5.85
N HIS A 277 -9.51 -12.02 -6.33
CA HIS A 277 -10.03 -12.29 -7.66
C HIS A 277 -10.20 -11.00 -8.47
N MET A 278 -9.58 -9.90 -8.05
CA MET A 278 -9.45 -8.70 -8.87
C MET A 278 -8.54 -8.98 -10.07
N GLN A 279 -8.70 -8.21 -11.14
CA GLN A 279 -7.99 -8.40 -12.40
C GLN A 279 -7.39 -7.07 -12.87
N LEU A 280 -6.66 -6.39 -11.99
CA LEU A 280 -5.98 -5.16 -12.35
C LEU A 280 -4.62 -5.43 -12.98
N SER A 281 -4.25 -4.59 -13.93
CA SER A 281 -2.87 -4.48 -14.42
C SER A 281 -2.07 -3.53 -13.53
N ASN A 282 -0.76 -3.76 -13.43
CA ASN A 282 0.11 -2.84 -12.72
C ASN A 282 0.14 -1.43 -13.35
N VAL A 283 -0.10 -1.31 -14.66
CA VAL A 283 -0.14 -0.03 -15.39
C VAL A 283 -1.31 0.82 -14.90
N ALA A 284 -2.50 0.25 -14.73
CA ALA A 284 -3.66 0.99 -14.24
C ALA A 284 -3.41 1.58 -12.84
N LEU A 285 -2.80 0.79 -11.94
CA LEU A 285 -2.42 1.26 -10.61
C LEU A 285 -1.32 2.33 -10.66
N TRP A 286 -0.30 2.17 -11.52
CA TRP A 286 0.74 3.20 -11.68
C TRP A 286 0.16 4.53 -12.13
N ASP A 287 -0.73 4.51 -13.12
CA ASP A 287 -1.35 5.71 -13.65
C ASP A 287 -2.26 6.38 -12.62
N ALA A 288 -2.97 5.60 -11.79
CA ALA A 288 -3.75 6.12 -10.67
C ALA A 288 -2.86 6.81 -9.61
N VAL A 289 -1.75 6.17 -9.21
CA VAL A 289 -0.82 6.75 -8.23
C VAL A 289 -0.14 7.99 -8.79
N MET A 290 0.27 8.00 -10.06
CA MET A 290 0.86 9.19 -10.69
C MET A 290 -0.13 10.35 -10.76
N GLN A 291 -1.41 10.11 -11.09
CA GLN A 291 -2.43 11.15 -11.08
C GLN A 291 -2.65 11.75 -9.68
N LEU A 292 -2.59 10.93 -8.62
CA LEU A 292 -2.64 11.40 -7.24
C LEU A 292 -1.41 12.23 -6.87
N ILE A 293 -0.23 11.74 -7.24
CA ILE A 293 1.04 12.45 -7.06
C ILE A 293 0.98 13.81 -7.77
N ASP A 294 0.46 13.88 -9.00
CA ASP A 294 0.42 15.09 -9.82
C ASP A 294 -0.41 16.24 -9.21
N LEU A 295 -1.27 15.95 -8.21
CA LEU A 295 -1.98 16.95 -7.41
C LEU A 295 -1.07 17.84 -6.56
N GLY A 296 0.21 17.46 -6.37
CA GLY A 296 1.21 18.30 -5.72
C GLY A 296 1.08 18.39 -4.20
N ARG A 297 0.44 17.39 -3.57
CA ARG A 297 0.31 17.27 -2.11
C ARG A 297 1.54 16.60 -1.50
N ALA A 298 1.77 16.79 -0.20
CA ALA A 298 2.76 15.97 0.53
C ALA A 298 2.33 14.50 0.43
N THR A 299 3.14 13.65 -0.21
CA THR A 299 2.69 12.31 -0.61
C THR A 299 3.62 11.22 -0.10
N VAL A 300 3.07 10.33 0.72
CA VAL A 300 3.67 9.05 1.10
C VAL A 300 3.02 7.95 0.28
N VAL A 301 3.83 7.13 -0.39
CA VAL A 301 3.39 5.92 -1.07
C VAL A 301 3.93 4.73 -0.27
N LEU A 302 3.06 3.81 0.12
CA LEU A 302 3.39 2.61 0.88
C LEU A 302 3.28 1.38 -0.01
N GLY A 303 3.76 0.25 0.50
CA GLY A 303 3.44 -1.07 -0.06
C GLY A 303 2.03 -1.50 0.34
N GLY A 304 1.89 -2.74 0.78
CA GLY A 304 0.63 -3.37 1.20
C GLY A 304 0.73 -4.89 1.13
N GLY A 305 -0.40 -5.56 0.88
CA GLY A 305 -0.52 -6.96 0.51
C GLY A 305 0.15 -7.29 -0.83
N GLY A 306 0.12 -8.57 -1.19
CA GLY A 306 0.76 -9.09 -2.41
C GLY A 306 1.58 -10.34 -2.12
N TYR A 307 1.16 -11.44 -2.72
CA TYR A 307 1.49 -12.82 -2.36
C TYR A 307 1.98 -13.63 -3.57
N ASN A 308 1.93 -13.03 -4.75
CA ASN A 308 2.69 -13.47 -5.92
C ASN A 308 4.00 -12.65 -6.03
N PRO A 309 5.19 -13.28 -5.90
CA PRO A 309 6.47 -12.57 -5.88
C PRO A 309 6.78 -11.85 -7.19
N TRP A 310 6.33 -12.39 -8.33
CA TRP A 310 6.58 -11.79 -9.63
C TRP A 310 5.73 -10.53 -9.83
N THR A 311 4.44 -10.58 -9.52
CA THR A 311 3.54 -9.42 -9.67
C THR A 311 3.92 -8.30 -8.70
N VAL A 312 4.20 -8.61 -7.43
CA VAL A 312 4.69 -7.64 -6.43
C VAL A 312 5.98 -6.97 -6.90
N THR A 313 6.96 -7.77 -7.33
CA THR A 313 8.27 -7.23 -7.71
C THR A 313 8.16 -6.30 -8.93
N ARG A 314 7.39 -6.69 -9.94
CA ARG A 314 7.15 -5.88 -11.14
C ARG A 314 6.37 -4.62 -10.82
N TYR A 315 5.29 -4.73 -10.04
CA TYR A 315 4.44 -3.61 -9.67
C TYR A 315 5.20 -2.53 -8.91
N TRP A 316 5.87 -2.89 -7.81
CA TRP A 316 6.58 -1.89 -7.01
C TRP A 316 7.82 -1.34 -7.70
N SER A 317 8.53 -2.15 -8.50
CA SER A 317 9.68 -1.67 -9.28
C SER A 317 9.25 -0.69 -10.39
N GLY A 318 8.18 -1.02 -11.11
CA GLY A 318 7.63 -0.13 -12.13
C GLY A 318 7.02 1.13 -11.53
N LEU A 319 6.39 1.03 -10.35
CA LEU A 319 5.85 2.18 -9.63
C LEU A 319 6.98 3.15 -9.24
N TRP A 320 8.08 2.64 -8.68
CA TRP A 320 9.27 3.45 -8.45
C TRP A 320 9.82 4.04 -9.75
N GLY A 321 9.91 3.25 -10.82
CA GLY A 321 10.34 3.72 -12.14
C GLY A 321 9.52 4.93 -12.61
N ARG A 322 8.19 4.88 -12.46
CA ARG A 322 7.27 5.98 -12.81
C ARG A 322 7.49 7.21 -11.92
N ILE A 323 7.55 7.01 -10.60
CA ILE A 323 7.81 8.07 -9.62
C ILE A 323 9.16 8.76 -9.89
N ALA A 324 10.20 7.97 -10.22
CA ALA A 324 11.56 8.45 -10.50
C ALA A 324 11.78 8.92 -11.95
N GLY A 325 10.73 8.99 -12.77
CA GLY A 325 10.81 9.50 -14.15
C GLY A 325 11.66 8.63 -15.08
N LYS A 326 11.69 7.32 -14.85
CA LYS A 326 12.42 6.34 -15.68
C LYS A 326 11.57 5.90 -16.87
N GLU A 327 12.24 5.63 -17.98
CA GLU A 327 11.60 5.02 -19.15
C GLU A 327 11.45 3.51 -18.90
N LEU A 328 10.21 3.02 -18.98
CA LEU A 328 9.90 1.61 -18.82
C LEU A 328 10.33 0.85 -20.07
N PRO A 329 11.15 -0.22 -19.97
CA PRO A 329 11.53 -1.01 -21.13
C PRO A 329 10.37 -1.90 -21.58
N ASP A 330 10.27 -2.13 -22.89
CA ASP A 330 9.32 -3.10 -23.46
C ASP A 330 9.54 -4.53 -22.92
N LYS A 331 10.80 -4.89 -22.68
CA LYS A 331 11.22 -6.18 -22.14
C LYS A 331 12.32 -6.03 -21.11
N LEU A 332 12.30 -6.89 -20.10
CA LEU A 332 13.39 -7.02 -19.15
C LEU A 332 14.68 -7.47 -19.85
N SER A 333 15.83 -7.07 -19.31
CA SER A 333 17.13 -7.58 -19.76
C SER A 333 17.21 -9.10 -19.53
N ALA A 334 18.16 -9.76 -20.19
CA ALA A 334 18.39 -11.19 -19.96
C ALA A 334 18.75 -11.50 -18.49
N GLU A 335 19.50 -10.60 -17.85
CA GLU A 335 19.85 -10.68 -16.43
C GLU A 335 18.62 -10.54 -15.53
N ALA A 336 17.83 -9.49 -15.72
CA ALA A 336 16.61 -9.28 -14.95
C ALA A 336 15.60 -10.41 -15.16
N SER A 337 15.46 -10.91 -16.39
CA SER A 337 14.58 -12.06 -16.67
C SER A 337 15.08 -13.34 -15.99
N ALA A 338 16.38 -13.59 -15.98
CA ALA A 338 16.96 -14.73 -15.27
C ALA A 338 16.77 -14.63 -13.75
N PHE A 339 16.81 -13.41 -13.20
CA PHE A 339 16.46 -13.15 -11.80
C PHE A 339 14.99 -13.45 -11.49
N MET A 340 14.06 -12.98 -12.33
CA MET A 340 12.63 -13.29 -12.15
C MET A 340 12.36 -14.81 -12.17
N ARG A 341 13.07 -15.57 -13.01
CA ARG A 341 12.94 -17.04 -13.09
C ARG A 341 13.45 -17.82 -11.86
N GLN A 342 14.20 -17.18 -10.97
CA GLN A 342 14.70 -17.80 -9.74
C GLN A 342 13.74 -17.67 -8.56
N MET A 343 12.65 -16.89 -8.70
CA MET A 343 11.66 -16.74 -7.65
C MET A 343 10.82 -18.01 -7.52
N GLU A 344 10.31 -18.24 -6.31
CA GLU A 344 9.49 -19.40 -5.96
C GLU A 344 8.28 -18.92 -5.16
N CYS A 345 7.14 -19.58 -5.32
CA CYS A 345 5.92 -19.32 -4.56
C CYS A 345 5.15 -20.62 -4.33
N ASP A 346 4.91 -20.98 -3.07
CA ASP A 346 4.17 -22.20 -2.72
C ASP A 346 2.67 -22.13 -3.11
N LEU A 347 2.17 -20.95 -3.46
CA LEU A 347 0.77 -20.70 -3.80
C LEU A 347 0.50 -20.70 -5.32
N ILE A 348 1.54 -20.86 -6.13
CA ILE A 348 1.45 -20.80 -7.60
C ILE A 348 2.17 -22.02 -8.17
N ASP A 349 1.44 -22.84 -8.90
CA ASP A 349 2.02 -24.01 -9.57
C ASP A 349 2.93 -23.58 -10.74
N GLU A 350 3.97 -24.36 -11.03
CA GLU A 350 4.95 -24.03 -12.08
C GLU A 350 4.30 -23.83 -13.48
N GLU A 351 3.18 -24.52 -13.74
CA GLU A 351 2.42 -24.41 -14.99
C GLU A 351 1.55 -23.15 -15.09
N ASP A 352 1.26 -22.51 -13.95
CA ASP A 352 0.47 -21.27 -13.87
C ASP A 352 1.33 -20.00 -13.92
N ILE A 353 2.66 -20.14 -13.99
CA ILE A 353 3.57 -19.00 -14.11
C ILE A 353 3.43 -18.38 -15.50
N ASP A 354 2.89 -17.15 -15.55
CA ASP A 354 2.78 -16.40 -16.80
C ASP A 354 4.17 -15.96 -17.30
N GLU A 355 4.50 -16.26 -18.56
CA GLU A 355 5.75 -15.86 -19.19
C GLU A 355 5.93 -14.32 -19.23
N GLN A 356 4.84 -13.56 -19.22
CA GLN A 356 4.89 -12.10 -19.12
C GLN A 356 5.49 -11.64 -17.79
N TRP A 357 5.24 -12.36 -16.69
CA TRP A 357 5.82 -12.10 -15.37
C TRP A 357 7.34 -12.27 -15.34
N LEU A 358 7.89 -13.01 -16.29
CA LEU A 358 9.31 -13.35 -16.35
C LEU A 358 10.09 -12.44 -17.30
N THR A 359 9.39 -11.70 -18.17
CA THR A 359 9.99 -11.06 -19.35
C THR A 359 9.67 -9.58 -19.53
N THR A 360 8.69 -9.03 -18.81
CA THR A 360 8.28 -7.63 -18.94
C THR A 360 8.16 -6.98 -17.57
N ILE A 361 8.16 -5.64 -17.50
CA ILE A 361 7.80 -4.93 -16.27
C ILE A 361 6.32 -4.56 -16.24
N ALA A 362 5.79 -4.06 -17.35
CA ALA A 362 4.41 -3.66 -17.50
C ALA A 362 3.53 -4.87 -17.83
N ASP A 363 2.37 -4.94 -17.17
CA ASP A 363 1.31 -5.87 -17.52
C ASP A 363 0.60 -5.46 -18.80
N THR A 364 0.02 -6.45 -19.47
CA THR A 364 -0.97 -6.18 -20.51
C THR A 364 -2.23 -5.67 -19.81
N PRO A 365 -2.83 -4.54 -20.21
CA PRO A 365 -4.05 -4.05 -19.58
C PRO A 365 -5.19 -5.06 -19.65
N TYR A 366 -6.04 -5.07 -18.61
CA TYR A 366 -7.24 -5.88 -18.49
C TYR A 366 -8.48 -4.99 -18.64
N PRO A 367 -8.86 -4.54 -19.86
CA PRO A 367 -10.03 -3.71 -20.06
C PRO A 367 -11.33 -4.51 -19.97
N GLY A 368 -12.42 -3.84 -19.63
CA GLY A 368 -13.74 -4.44 -19.56
C GLY A 368 -14.87 -3.40 -19.56
N PRO A 369 -16.13 -3.84 -19.60
CA PRO A 369 -17.25 -2.92 -19.41
C PRO A 369 -17.29 -2.41 -17.96
N VAL A 370 -17.69 -1.16 -17.77
CA VAL A 370 -18.00 -0.64 -16.42
C VAL A 370 -19.39 -1.13 -16.01
N ARG A 371 -19.45 -2.07 -15.06
CA ARG A 371 -20.69 -2.65 -14.54
C ARG A 371 -21.55 -1.62 -13.81
N ASP A 372 -22.86 -1.84 -13.80
CA ASP A 372 -23.83 -0.94 -13.15
C ASP A 372 -23.60 -0.82 -11.63
N GLU A 373 -23.09 -1.89 -10.99
CA GLU A 373 -22.72 -1.87 -9.58
C GLU A 373 -21.58 -0.86 -9.31
N ILE A 374 -20.59 -0.75 -10.20
CA ILE A 374 -19.51 0.24 -10.09
C ILE A 374 -20.02 1.67 -10.28
N ARG A 375 -20.92 1.87 -11.26
CA ARG A 375 -21.57 3.18 -11.48
C ARG A 375 -22.35 3.63 -10.25
N SER A 376 -23.07 2.68 -9.64
CA SER A 376 -23.85 2.92 -8.43
C SER A 376 -22.98 3.35 -7.25
N LEU A 377 -21.78 2.77 -7.09
CA LEU A 377 -20.83 3.19 -6.05
C LEU A 377 -20.43 4.67 -6.19
N VAL A 378 -20.19 5.14 -7.41
CA VAL A 378 -19.89 6.56 -7.68
C VAL A 378 -21.07 7.45 -7.33
N ASP A 379 -22.28 7.07 -7.73
CA ASP A 379 -23.49 7.85 -7.44
C ASP A 379 -23.73 7.97 -5.94
N ILE A 380 -23.53 6.88 -5.20
CA ILE A 380 -23.61 6.85 -3.73
C ILE A 380 -22.54 7.77 -3.14
N ALA A 381 -21.29 7.65 -3.56
CA ALA A 381 -20.20 8.48 -3.04
C ALA A 381 -20.42 9.98 -3.32
N ARG A 382 -20.99 10.34 -4.48
CA ARG A 382 -21.34 11.73 -4.82
C ARG A 382 -22.49 12.27 -3.97
N ALA A 383 -23.49 11.44 -3.68
CA ALA A 383 -24.61 11.82 -2.82
C ALA A 383 -24.22 11.99 -1.33
N GLN A 384 -23.05 11.46 -0.96
CA GLN A 384 -22.51 11.43 0.40
C GLN A 384 -21.47 12.52 0.69
N ARG A 385 -21.09 13.33 -0.31
CA ARG A 385 -20.28 14.54 -0.13
C ARG A 385 -21.18 15.75 -0.02
#